data_AF-A0A0Q6JAG1-F1
#
_entry.id   AF-A0A0Q6JAG1-F1
#
_cell.length_a   1.000
_cell.length_b   1.000
_cell.length_c   1.000
_cell.angle_alpha   90.00
_cell.angle_beta   90.00
_cell.angle_gamma   90.00
#
_symmetry.space_group_name_H-M   'P 1'
#
loop_
_entity.id
_entity.type
_entity.pdbx_description
1 polymer ?
#
loop_
_entity_poly.entity_id
_entity_poly.type
_entity_poly.pdbx_seq_one_letter_code
_entity_poly.pdbx_strand_id
1 'polypeptide(L)'
;MATARDGRSGTYPAQQAYGAAFTTAFTPGSGPRAEYSPHLAAPGRPSDENYYSPDDEMDADEDLGELERRYEWIVGLMSSFTDERLVRWIIAFFTASMGVCATLEILYGFGATNPIALGVQIGSAVFAFTAALWWTVTSWPRLRTAFGFVILSDLGIAAANMSANMPPAYAVGKTAFFVVLGLFAGVFLDRWMLLTHIGLTGTLVTAIIGYNLLFQDVPPLGALVVWAPVMSLIVALPALLYTFVRAVRLDQS
;
A
#
# COMPACT_ATOMS: atom_id res chain seq x y z
N MET A 1 -25.74 -68.50 -4.87
CA MET A 1 -26.01 -68.72 -3.42
C MET A 1 -25.41 -67.56 -2.64
N ALA A 2 -26.18 -67.08 -1.68
CA ALA A 2 -26.04 -65.82 -0.96
C ALA A 2 -24.97 -65.82 0.14
N THR A 3 -24.50 -64.62 0.51
CA THR A 3 -24.45 -64.00 1.87
C THR A 3 -23.74 -62.65 1.72
N ALA A 4 -24.36 -61.47 1.88
CA ALA A 4 -25.01 -60.84 3.03
C ALA A 4 -24.04 -60.12 4.01
N ARG A 5 -24.31 -58.80 4.16
CA ARG A 5 -24.15 -57.90 5.34
C ARG A 5 -22.78 -57.28 5.66
N ASP A 6 -22.71 -55.94 5.57
CA ASP A 6 -22.72 -54.97 6.70
C ASP A 6 -22.53 -53.55 6.09
N GLY A 7 -23.18 -52.46 6.50
CA GLY A 7 -23.81 -52.17 7.78
C GLY A 7 -22.94 -51.21 8.61
N ARG A 8 -22.66 -49.98 8.15
CA ARG A 8 -22.26 -48.89 9.06
C ARG A 8 -22.44 -47.48 8.50
N SER A 9 -23.40 -46.78 9.10
CA SER A 9 -23.60 -45.33 9.10
C SER A 9 -22.52 -44.65 9.94
N GLY A 10 -21.68 -43.83 9.31
CA GLY A 10 -20.73 -42.95 9.99
C GLY A 10 -21.37 -41.60 10.32
N THR A 11 -21.99 -41.52 11.50
CA THR A 11 -22.27 -40.26 12.22
C THR A 11 -20.95 -39.59 12.60
N TYR A 12 -20.68 -38.39 12.07
CA TYR A 12 -19.66 -37.52 12.64
C TYR A 12 -20.26 -36.69 13.77
N PRO A 13 -19.61 -36.65 14.95
CA PRO A 13 -20.10 -35.91 16.10
C PRO A 13 -19.98 -34.40 15.91
N ALA A 14 -20.99 -33.70 16.41
CA ALA A 14 -20.94 -32.27 16.70
C ALA A 14 -19.92 -32.01 17.81
N GLN A 15 -19.03 -31.04 17.57
CA GLN A 15 -18.12 -30.42 18.53
C GLN A 15 -17.99 -28.98 18.01
N GLN A 16 -18.72 -27.96 18.46
CA GLN A 16 -19.00 -27.48 19.81
C GLN A 16 -17.74 -27.31 20.65
N ALA A 17 -16.95 -26.28 20.33
CA ALA A 17 -16.14 -25.49 21.28
C ALA A 17 -15.41 -24.34 20.55
N TYR A 18 -16.09 -23.22 20.30
CA TYR A 18 -15.49 -21.87 20.24
C TYR A 18 -16.57 -20.83 20.54
N GLY A 19 -17.14 -20.93 21.74
CA GLY A 19 -17.79 -19.81 22.41
C GLY A 19 -16.81 -19.25 23.43
N ALA A 20 -16.81 -17.92 23.60
CA ALA A 20 -16.02 -17.11 24.52
C ALA A 20 -14.67 -16.55 23.99
N ALA A 21 -14.75 -15.62 23.03
CA ALA A 21 -13.72 -14.57 22.88
C ALA A 21 -14.16 -13.30 22.10
N PHE A 22 -15.47 -13.09 21.87
CA PHE A 22 -15.98 -11.90 21.16
C PHE A 22 -17.11 -11.25 21.94
N THR A 23 -16.81 -10.74 23.13
CA THR A 23 -17.63 -9.73 23.84
C THR A 23 -16.93 -9.33 25.12
N THR A 24 -16.30 -8.16 25.12
CA THR A 24 -16.19 -7.18 26.23
C THR A 24 -15.00 -6.25 25.97
N ALA A 25 -15.17 -5.24 25.12
CA ALA A 25 -14.24 -4.10 25.09
C ALA A 25 -14.88 -2.84 24.46
N PHE A 26 -16.16 -2.57 24.70
CA PHE A 26 -16.73 -1.25 24.43
C PHE A 26 -17.78 -0.94 25.50
N THR A 27 -17.28 -0.45 26.64
CA THR A 27 -18.08 0.33 27.58
C THR A 27 -17.60 1.77 27.44
N PRO A 28 -18.37 2.69 26.83
CA PRO A 28 -18.00 4.09 26.79
C PRO A 28 -18.02 4.63 28.21
N GLY A 29 -16.85 4.91 28.77
CA GLY A 29 -16.72 5.61 30.04
C GLY A 29 -17.16 7.06 29.85
N SER A 30 -18.24 7.44 30.53
CA SER A 30 -18.72 8.81 30.65
C SER A 30 -17.74 9.63 31.50
N GLY A 31 -16.79 10.30 30.85
CA GLY A 31 -15.93 11.33 31.45
C GLY A 31 -16.59 12.72 31.41
N PRO A 32 -16.24 13.62 32.35
CA PRO A 32 -16.96 14.88 32.58
C PRO A 32 -16.82 15.88 31.42
N ARG A 33 -17.98 16.36 30.98
CA ARG A 33 -18.21 17.37 29.94
C ARG A 33 -17.66 18.73 30.41
N ALA A 34 -16.65 19.25 29.73
CA ALA A 34 -16.22 20.64 29.92
C ALA A 34 -17.34 21.57 29.39
N GLU A 35 -17.92 22.36 30.29
CA GLU A 35 -18.85 23.44 29.96
C GLU A 35 -18.12 24.54 29.19
N TYR A 36 -18.60 24.83 27.98
CA TYR A 36 -18.16 25.98 27.19
C TYR A 36 -19.11 27.15 27.48
N SER A 37 -18.59 28.20 28.11
CA SER A 37 -19.30 29.47 28.31
C SER A 37 -19.11 30.39 27.10
N PRO A 38 -20.17 30.80 26.37
CA PRO A 38 -20.06 31.81 25.35
C PRO A 38 -20.21 33.20 25.97
N HIS A 39 -19.11 33.94 26.11
CA HIS A 39 -19.19 35.37 26.39
C HIS A 39 -19.11 36.20 25.10
N LEU A 40 -20.27 36.81 24.80
CA LEU A 40 -20.48 38.18 24.32
C LEU A 40 -20.12 38.56 22.87
N ALA A 41 -21.12 39.20 22.24
CA ALA A 41 -21.10 39.71 20.88
C ALA A 41 -20.88 41.25 20.81
N ALA A 42 -20.16 41.66 19.75
CA ALA A 42 -20.26 42.90 18.93
C ALA A 42 -19.87 44.27 19.59
N PRO A 43 -19.67 45.40 18.84
CA PRO A 43 -19.78 45.65 17.38
C PRO A 43 -18.71 46.59 16.70
N GLY A 44 -18.55 46.49 15.36
CA GLY A 44 -18.57 47.66 14.43
C GLY A 44 -17.28 48.39 13.95
N ARG A 45 -17.20 48.52 12.60
CA ARG A 45 -16.62 49.59 11.72
C ARG A 45 -15.12 49.55 11.33
N PRO A 46 -14.68 50.23 10.24
CA PRO A 46 -15.30 50.61 8.95
C PRO A 46 -14.53 50.04 7.72
N SER A 47 -15.12 50.20 6.53
CA SER A 47 -14.56 49.89 5.22
C SER A 47 -13.57 50.96 4.71
N ASP A 48 -12.31 50.59 4.47
CA ASP A 48 -11.32 51.32 3.65
C ASP A 48 -10.56 50.25 2.83
N GLU A 49 -10.74 50.22 1.51
CA GLU A 49 -9.80 50.71 0.49
C GLU A 49 -8.50 49.90 0.33
N ASN A 50 -8.38 49.28 -0.86
CA ASN A 50 -7.14 48.87 -1.54
C ASN A 50 -6.12 48.08 -0.72
N TYR A 51 -6.41 46.81 -0.46
CA TYR A 51 -5.37 45.81 -0.24
C TYR A 51 -5.00 45.16 -1.57
N TYR A 52 -3.87 45.56 -2.14
CA TYR A 52 -3.15 44.70 -3.07
C TYR A 52 -2.63 43.54 -2.22
N SER A 53 -3.36 42.41 -2.21
CA SER A 53 -2.92 41.17 -1.55
C SER A 53 -1.83 40.53 -2.40
N PRO A 54 -0.57 40.45 -1.95
CA PRO A 54 0.46 39.63 -2.57
C PRO A 54 0.28 38.16 -2.15
N ASP A 55 -0.97 37.68 -2.09
CA ASP A 55 -1.32 36.40 -1.48
C ASP A 55 -1.41 35.24 -2.50
N ASP A 56 -1.20 35.50 -3.80
CA ASP A 56 -1.27 34.45 -4.83
C ASP A 56 0.02 33.62 -4.97
N GLU A 57 1.06 33.85 -4.14
CA GLU A 57 2.31 33.06 -4.16
C GLU A 57 2.52 32.15 -2.94
N MET A 58 1.56 32.03 -2.01
CA MET A 58 1.77 31.36 -0.71
C MET A 58 1.07 30.01 -0.48
N ASP A 59 0.42 29.41 -1.48
CA ASP A 59 -0.43 28.24 -1.22
C ASP A 59 0.27 26.87 -1.34
N ALA A 60 1.41 26.78 -2.02
CA ALA A 60 2.08 25.49 -2.21
C ALA A 60 2.86 25.03 -0.97
N ASP A 61 3.56 25.96 -0.30
CA ASP A 61 4.42 25.63 0.84
C ASP A 61 3.63 25.42 2.13
N GLU A 62 2.47 26.06 2.29
CA GLU A 62 1.59 25.89 3.44
C GLU A 62 0.86 24.53 3.42
N ASP A 63 0.37 24.10 2.25
CA ASP A 63 -0.23 22.77 2.06
C ASP A 63 0.81 21.66 2.31
N LEU A 64 2.04 21.82 1.79
CA LEU A 64 3.15 20.89 2.04
C LEU A 64 3.54 20.81 3.52
N GLY A 65 3.53 21.93 4.25
CA GLY A 65 3.80 21.97 5.68
C GLY A 65 2.74 21.21 6.49
N GLU A 66 1.47 21.27 6.08
CA GLU A 66 0.41 20.49 6.72
C GLU A 66 0.58 18.98 6.46
N LEU A 67 0.99 18.59 5.25
CA LEU A 67 1.26 17.19 4.90
C LEU A 67 2.43 16.61 5.70
N GLU A 68 3.52 17.36 5.87
CA GLU A 68 4.67 16.92 6.66
C GLU A 68 4.29 16.77 8.14
N ARG A 69 3.54 17.72 8.73
CA ARG A 69 3.04 17.58 10.12
C ARG A 69 2.16 16.34 10.30
N ARG A 70 1.32 16.02 9.30
CA ARG A 70 0.48 14.81 9.31
C ARG A 70 1.33 13.54 9.25
N TYR A 71 2.32 13.51 8.38
CA TYR A 71 3.27 12.41 8.25
C TYR A 71 4.04 12.19 9.56
N GLU A 72 4.62 13.25 10.11
CA GLU A 72 5.34 13.23 11.39
C GLU A 72 4.45 12.74 12.54
N TRP A 73 3.16 13.11 12.57
CA TRP A 73 2.22 12.61 13.56
C TRP A 73 1.95 11.11 13.42
N ILE A 74 1.69 10.59 12.21
CA ILE A 74 1.47 9.14 12.00
C ILE A 74 2.71 8.36 12.41
N VAL A 75 3.90 8.88 12.08
CA VAL A 75 5.18 8.32 12.48
C VAL A 75 5.36 8.40 14.00
N GLY A 76 4.96 9.49 14.64
CA GLY A 76 4.97 9.66 16.09
C GLY A 76 3.97 8.75 16.82
N LEU A 77 2.80 8.50 16.23
CA LEU A 77 1.81 7.55 16.72
C LEU A 77 2.34 6.13 16.64
N MET A 78 2.95 5.78 15.51
CA MET A 78 3.64 4.52 15.36
C MET A 78 4.77 4.40 16.36
N SER A 79 5.64 5.40 16.51
CA SER A 79 6.74 5.32 17.49
C SER A 79 6.23 5.15 18.93
N SER A 80 4.99 5.57 19.22
CA SER A 80 4.32 5.31 20.51
C SER A 80 3.74 3.89 20.66
N PHE A 81 3.33 3.23 19.56
CA PHE A 81 2.64 1.92 19.57
C PHE A 81 3.45 0.76 18.95
N THR A 82 4.52 1.03 18.21
CA THR A 82 5.26 0.09 17.35
C THR A 82 6.68 0.62 17.14
N ASP A 83 7.68 -0.20 17.45
CA ASP A 83 9.09 0.15 17.22
C ASP A 83 9.29 0.60 15.76
N GLU A 84 9.62 1.87 15.51
CA GLU A 84 9.88 2.44 14.17
C GLU A 84 10.86 1.55 13.37
N ARG A 85 11.79 0.94 14.10
CA ARG A 85 12.77 0.00 13.58
C ARG A 85 12.09 -1.23 12.97
N LEU A 86 11.04 -1.76 13.58
CA LEU A 86 10.29 -2.92 13.08
C LEU A 86 9.65 -2.61 11.73
N VAL A 87 8.97 -1.46 11.60
CA VAL A 87 8.32 -1.06 10.34
C VAL A 87 9.34 -0.90 9.23
N ARG A 88 10.48 -0.26 9.52
CA ARG A 88 11.59 -0.13 8.57
C ARG A 88 12.15 -1.49 8.14
N TRP A 89 12.30 -2.44 9.07
CA TRP A 89 12.72 -3.81 8.75
C TRP A 89 11.70 -4.54 7.88
N ILE A 90 10.41 -4.35 8.11
CA ILE A 90 9.35 -4.93 7.29
C ILE A 90 9.43 -4.38 5.86
N ILE A 91 9.56 -3.05 5.69
CA ILE A 91 9.71 -2.41 4.38
C ILE A 91 10.99 -2.90 3.69
N ALA A 92 12.11 -2.96 4.41
CA ALA A 92 13.37 -3.47 3.88
C ALA A 92 13.25 -4.93 3.45
N PHE A 93 12.57 -5.78 4.23
CA PHE A 93 12.34 -7.19 3.90
C PHE A 93 11.51 -7.34 2.62
N PHE A 94 10.39 -6.62 2.50
CA PHE A 94 9.57 -6.67 1.29
C PHE A 94 10.33 -6.14 0.06
N THR A 95 11.07 -5.05 0.21
CA THR A 95 11.90 -4.49 -0.86
C THR A 95 12.98 -5.48 -1.29
N ALA A 96 13.70 -6.09 -0.34
CA ALA A 96 14.71 -7.10 -0.62
C ALA A 96 14.13 -8.35 -1.26
N SER A 97 12.93 -8.79 -0.83
CA SER A 97 12.26 -9.97 -1.40
C SER A 97 11.97 -9.81 -2.88
N MET A 98 11.65 -8.60 -3.35
CA MET A 98 11.50 -8.32 -4.78
C MET A 98 12.84 -8.41 -5.52
N GLY A 99 13.93 -7.92 -4.93
CA GLY A 99 15.29 -8.10 -5.46
C GLY A 99 15.69 -9.58 -5.56
N VAL A 100 15.31 -10.39 -4.57
CA VAL A 100 15.49 -11.84 -4.58
C VAL A 100 14.69 -12.47 -5.72
N CYS A 101 13.41 -12.13 -5.90
CA CYS A 101 12.62 -12.63 -7.04
C CYS A 101 13.30 -12.35 -8.39
N ALA A 102 13.72 -11.11 -8.63
CA ALA A 102 14.41 -10.73 -9.86
C ALA A 102 15.75 -11.48 -10.04
N THR A 103 16.48 -11.73 -8.95
CA THR A 103 17.74 -12.49 -8.99
C THR A 103 17.50 -13.97 -9.30
N LEU A 104 16.49 -14.57 -8.68
CA LEU A 104 16.13 -15.97 -8.90
C LEU A 104 15.62 -16.18 -10.34
N GLU A 105 14.89 -15.22 -10.90
CA GLU A 105 14.49 -15.27 -12.32
C GLU A 105 15.70 -15.40 -13.24
N ILE A 106 16.75 -14.59 -13.01
CA ILE A 106 17.98 -14.66 -13.79
C ILE A 106 18.68 -16.02 -13.58
N LEU A 107 18.79 -16.50 -12.34
CA LEU A 107 19.50 -17.74 -12.01
C LEU A 107 18.80 -19.01 -12.53
N TYR A 108 17.47 -19.03 -12.52
CA TYR A 108 16.67 -20.20 -12.92
C TYR A 108 16.20 -20.14 -14.38
N GLY A 109 16.74 -19.22 -15.19
CA GLY A 109 16.51 -19.18 -16.63
C GLY A 109 15.23 -18.47 -17.08
N PHE A 110 14.54 -17.76 -16.18
CA PHE A 110 13.46 -16.81 -16.52
C PHE A 110 13.97 -15.39 -16.79
N GLY A 111 15.29 -15.20 -16.74
CA GLY A 111 15.94 -13.93 -17.04
C GLY A 111 15.69 -13.48 -18.47
N ALA A 112 15.79 -12.17 -18.68
CA ALA A 112 15.72 -11.58 -20.00
C ALA A 112 16.81 -12.15 -20.95
N THR A 113 16.43 -12.44 -22.19
CA THR A 113 17.36 -12.94 -23.23
C THR A 113 18.09 -11.83 -23.97
N ASN A 114 17.49 -10.63 -24.03
CA ASN A 114 18.10 -9.45 -24.65
C ASN A 114 19.03 -8.75 -23.63
N PRO A 115 20.28 -8.40 -24.00
CA PRO A 115 21.20 -7.67 -23.13
C PRO A 115 20.63 -6.41 -22.49
N ILE A 116 19.79 -5.66 -23.21
CA ILE A 116 19.18 -4.43 -22.69
C ILE A 116 18.17 -4.77 -21.59
N ALA A 117 17.28 -5.71 -21.83
CA ALA A 117 16.27 -6.13 -20.86
C ALA A 117 16.92 -6.83 -19.64
N LEU A 118 18.03 -7.55 -19.85
CA LEU A 118 18.80 -8.13 -18.76
C LEU A 118 19.45 -7.05 -17.90
N GLY A 119 20.00 -6.00 -18.52
CA GLY A 119 20.51 -4.83 -17.81
C GLY A 119 19.44 -4.14 -16.97
N VAL A 120 18.22 -4.02 -17.49
CA VAL A 120 17.07 -3.48 -16.75
C VAL A 120 16.71 -4.37 -15.57
N GLN A 121 16.63 -5.70 -15.75
CA GLN A 121 16.29 -6.65 -14.69
C GLN A 121 17.34 -6.63 -13.56
N ILE A 122 18.63 -6.63 -13.92
CA ILE A 122 19.75 -6.50 -12.97
C ILE A 122 19.69 -5.14 -12.28
N GLY A 123 19.44 -4.06 -13.01
CA GLY A 123 19.31 -2.72 -12.46
C GLY A 123 18.19 -2.64 -11.42
N SER A 124 17.02 -3.20 -11.70
CA SER A 124 15.91 -3.29 -10.75
C SER A 124 16.26 -4.12 -9.51
N ALA A 125 16.99 -5.24 -9.67
CA ALA A 125 17.44 -6.05 -8.55
C ALA A 125 18.44 -5.29 -7.66
N VAL A 126 19.43 -4.62 -8.26
CA VAL A 126 20.40 -3.78 -7.55
C VAL A 126 19.71 -2.62 -6.83
N PHE A 127 18.75 -1.96 -7.49
CA PHE A 127 17.94 -0.92 -6.86
C PHE A 127 17.18 -1.46 -5.64
N ALA A 128 16.53 -2.62 -5.76
CA ALA A 128 15.79 -3.23 -4.66
C ALA A 128 16.70 -3.54 -3.46
N PHE A 129 17.88 -4.11 -3.68
CA PHE A 129 18.83 -4.39 -2.59
C PHE A 129 19.41 -3.13 -1.95
N THR A 130 19.75 -2.12 -2.77
CA THR A 130 20.27 -0.84 -2.26
C THR A 130 19.22 -0.06 -1.49
N ALA A 131 17.97 -0.04 -1.97
CA ALA A 131 16.84 0.57 -1.27
C ALA A 131 16.50 -0.18 0.03
N ALA A 132 16.53 -1.52 0.02
CA ALA A 132 16.36 -2.31 1.23
C ALA A 132 17.45 -2.00 2.27
N LEU A 133 18.72 -1.96 1.85
CA LEU A 133 19.83 -1.59 2.72
C LEU A 133 19.65 -0.17 3.27
N TRP A 134 19.27 0.79 2.42
CA TRP A 134 18.99 2.16 2.80
C TRP A 134 17.95 2.24 3.92
N TRP A 135 16.84 1.50 3.81
CA TRP A 135 15.82 1.41 4.87
C TRP A 135 16.36 0.85 6.20
N THR A 136 17.35 -0.05 6.18
CA THR A 136 17.96 -0.60 7.40
C THR A 136 18.93 0.35 8.09
N VAL A 137 19.63 1.22 7.34
CA VAL A 137 20.70 2.08 7.89
C VAL A 137 20.28 3.52 8.10
N THR A 138 19.30 4.04 7.37
CA THR A 138 18.87 5.45 7.44
C THR A 138 17.66 5.60 8.37
N SER A 139 17.62 6.68 9.17
CA SER A 139 16.43 7.04 9.96
C SER A 139 15.19 7.19 9.08
N TRP A 140 14.00 7.23 9.69
CA TRP A 140 12.76 7.43 8.94
C TRP A 140 12.88 8.57 7.90
N PRO A 141 12.60 8.30 6.60
CA PRO A 141 12.78 9.28 5.55
C PRO A 141 11.76 10.41 5.66
N ARG A 142 12.02 11.54 5.00
CA ARG A 142 11.03 12.62 4.83
C ARG A 142 9.94 12.20 3.86
N LEU A 143 8.77 12.85 3.92
CA LEU A 143 7.60 12.52 3.08
C LEU A 143 7.95 12.43 1.58
N ARG A 144 8.67 13.43 1.05
CA ARG A 144 9.06 13.47 -0.37
C ARG A 144 9.99 12.32 -0.77
N THR A 145 10.90 11.93 0.12
CA THR A 145 11.84 10.82 -0.13
C THR A 145 11.11 9.49 -0.09
N ALA A 146 10.17 9.31 0.85
CA ALA A 146 9.30 8.14 0.89
C ALA A 146 8.44 8.02 -0.37
N PHE A 147 7.87 9.13 -0.86
CA PHE A 147 7.11 9.13 -2.10
C PHE A 147 7.99 8.81 -3.32
N GLY A 148 9.18 9.39 -3.42
CA GLY A 148 10.14 9.05 -4.47
C GLY A 148 10.51 7.57 -4.48
N PHE A 149 10.70 6.96 -3.30
CA PHE A 149 10.92 5.53 -3.16
C PHE A 149 9.74 4.70 -3.71
N VAL A 150 8.50 5.08 -3.41
CA VAL A 150 7.31 4.38 -3.94
C VAL A 150 7.28 4.41 -5.46
N ILE A 151 7.44 5.59 -6.07
CA ILE A 151 7.41 5.73 -7.54
C ILE A 151 8.54 4.95 -8.21
N LEU A 152 9.77 5.04 -7.68
CA LEU A 152 10.90 4.28 -8.22
C LEU A 152 10.70 2.77 -8.06
N SER A 153 10.08 2.34 -6.96
CA SER A 153 9.76 0.93 -6.73
C SER A 153 8.68 0.43 -7.68
N ASP A 154 7.63 1.23 -7.94
CA ASP A 154 6.58 0.90 -8.88
C ASP A 154 7.15 0.68 -10.30
N LEU A 155 8.01 1.62 -10.74
CA LEU A 155 8.70 1.52 -12.02
C LEU A 155 9.67 0.33 -12.06
N GLY A 156 10.43 0.10 -10.98
CA GLY A 156 11.36 -1.01 -10.86
C GLY A 156 10.66 -2.37 -10.93
N ILE A 157 9.50 -2.50 -10.29
CA ILE A 157 8.66 -3.71 -10.33
C ILE A 157 8.15 -3.94 -11.75
N ALA A 158 7.56 -2.92 -12.39
CA ALA A 158 7.07 -3.05 -13.75
C ALA A 158 8.18 -3.39 -14.75
N ALA A 159 9.32 -2.72 -14.64
CA ALA A 159 10.49 -2.97 -15.47
C ALA A 159 11.03 -4.40 -15.30
N ALA A 160 11.13 -4.89 -14.06
CA ALA A 160 11.54 -6.27 -13.76
C ALA A 160 10.49 -7.30 -14.21
N ASN A 161 9.22 -6.94 -14.28
CA ASN A 161 8.15 -7.82 -14.73
C ASN A 161 8.14 -7.93 -16.27
N MET A 162 8.26 -6.80 -16.96
CA MET A 162 8.31 -6.69 -18.43
C MET A 162 9.58 -7.26 -19.05
N SER A 163 10.70 -7.25 -18.33
CA SER A 163 11.98 -7.75 -18.83
C SER A 163 12.13 -9.27 -18.69
N ALA A 164 11.50 -9.87 -17.69
CA ALA A 164 11.63 -11.29 -17.41
C ALA A 164 10.82 -12.14 -18.38
N ASN A 165 11.42 -13.21 -18.90
CA ASN A 165 10.78 -14.20 -19.75
C ASN A 165 10.15 -15.31 -18.90
N MET A 166 9.12 -14.96 -18.13
CA MET A 166 8.44 -15.91 -17.23
C MET A 166 7.01 -16.20 -17.68
N PRO A 167 6.46 -17.38 -17.34
CA PRO A 167 5.05 -17.68 -17.54
C PRO A 167 4.12 -16.58 -16.98
N PRO A 168 3.00 -16.27 -17.67
CA PRO A 168 2.08 -15.20 -17.27
C PRO A 168 1.57 -15.29 -15.82
N ALA A 169 1.40 -16.51 -15.30
CA ALA A 169 0.98 -16.72 -13.91
C ALA A 169 1.96 -16.14 -12.88
N TYR A 170 3.28 -16.25 -13.13
CA TYR A 170 4.30 -15.70 -12.23
C TYR A 170 4.42 -14.18 -12.38
N ALA A 171 4.27 -13.67 -13.60
CA ALA A 171 4.22 -12.23 -13.88
C ALA A 171 3.08 -11.55 -13.11
N VAL A 172 1.90 -12.16 -13.07
CA VAL A 172 0.77 -11.69 -12.27
C VAL A 172 1.11 -11.75 -10.77
N GLY A 173 1.71 -12.84 -10.28
CA GLY A 173 2.10 -12.97 -8.88
C GLY A 173 2.98 -11.82 -8.38
N LYS A 174 3.92 -11.35 -9.20
CA LYS A 174 4.79 -10.19 -8.87
C LYS A 174 4.03 -8.88 -8.70
N THR A 175 2.83 -8.74 -9.27
CA THR A 175 2.02 -7.53 -9.08
C THR A 175 1.52 -7.35 -7.64
N ALA A 176 1.57 -8.40 -6.81
CA ALA A 176 1.26 -8.30 -5.39
C ALA A 176 2.16 -7.31 -4.64
N PHE A 177 3.39 -7.07 -5.12
CA PHE A 177 4.29 -6.07 -4.52
C PHE A 177 3.74 -4.64 -4.65
N PHE A 178 2.94 -4.34 -5.69
CA PHE A 178 2.24 -3.04 -5.79
C PHE A 178 1.26 -2.85 -4.65
N VAL A 179 0.53 -3.91 -4.25
CA VAL A 179 -0.40 -3.84 -3.12
C VAL A 179 0.34 -3.51 -1.83
N VAL A 180 1.50 -4.14 -1.58
CA VAL A 180 2.31 -3.87 -0.39
C VAL A 180 2.80 -2.42 -0.36
N LEU A 181 3.26 -1.89 -1.50
CA LEU A 181 3.61 -0.46 -1.61
C LEU A 181 2.40 0.44 -1.42
N GLY A 182 1.22 0.02 -1.89
CA GLY A 182 -0.03 0.72 -1.68
C GLY A 182 -0.45 0.74 -0.21
N LEU A 183 -0.22 -0.33 0.55
CA LEU A 183 -0.45 -0.33 2.00
C LEU A 183 0.45 0.70 2.69
N PHE A 184 1.74 0.73 2.32
CA PHE A 184 2.65 1.77 2.79
C PHE A 184 2.16 3.18 2.43
N ALA A 185 1.78 3.40 1.16
CA ALA A 185 1.26 4.68 0.70
C ALA A 185 -0.04 5.08 1.42
N GLY A 186 -0.94 4.14 1.68
CA GLY A 186 -2.22 4.38 2.33
C GLY A 186 -2.08 4.76 3.80
N VAL A 187 -1.09 4.21 4.50
CA VAL A 187 -0.81 4.57 5.91
C VAL A 187 -0.10 5.91 6.00
N PHE A 188 0.95 6.11 5.19
CA PHE A 188 1.92 7.18 5.44
C PHE A 188 1.78 8.39 4.52
N LEU A 189 1.26 8.22 3.30
CA LEU A 189 1.27 9.29 2.31
C LEU A 189 -0.07 10.03 2.24
N ASP A 190 -0.04 11.20 1.60
CA ASP A 190 -1.24 12.01 1.42
C ASP A 190 -2.15 11.49 0.29
N ARG A 191 -3.41 11.96 0.23
CA ARG A 191 -4.41 11.57 -0.79
C ARG A 191 -3.86 11.63 -2.22
N TRP A 192 -3.10 12.66 -2.57
CA TRP A 192 -2.61 12.85 -3.94
C TRP A 192 -1.47 11.90 -4.28
N MET A 193 -0.61 11.62 -3.31
CA MET A 193 0.47 10.64 -3.45
C MET A 193 -0.09 9.23 -3.56
N LEU A 194 -1.10 8.91 -2.74
CA LEU A 194 -1.83 7.65 -2.83
C LEU A 194 -2.54 7.50 -4.18
N LEU A 195 -3.24 8.54 -4.63
CA LEU A 195 -3.94 8.54 -5.92
C LEU A 195 -2.95 8.38 -7.08
N THR A 196 -1.76 8.98 -6.98
CA THR A 196 -0.68 8.80 -7.95
C THR A 196 -0.20 7.35 -7.99
N HIS A 197 0.04 6.74 -6.84
CA HIS A 197 0.41 5.32 -6.75
C HIS A 197 -0.68 4.42 -7.36
N ILE A 198 -1.95 4.63 -6.99
CA ILE A 198 -3.08 3.84 -7.53
C ILE A 198 -3.19 4.01 -9.05
N GLY A 199 -3.10 5.23 -9.56
CA GLY A 199 -3.17 5.51 -10.99
C GLY A 199 -2.01 4.88 -11.77
N LEU A 200 -0.79 5.03 -11.24
CA LEU A 200 0.43 4.47 -11.81
C LEU A 200 0.37 2.94 -11.82
N THR A 201 0.18 2.31 -10.67
CA THR A 201 0.14 0.85 -10.54
C THR A 201 -1.03 0.23 -11.29
N GLY A 202 -2.20 0.87 -11.31
CA GLY A 202 -3.34 0.43 -12.12
C GLY A 202 -3.02 0.41 -13.61
N THR A 203 -2.31 1.42 -14.09
CA THR A 203 -1.84 1.48 -15.49
C THR A 203 -0.79 0.42 -15.76
N LEU A 204 0.20 0.25 -14.88
CA LEU A 204 1.28 -0.73 -15.02
C LEU A 204 0.75 -2.17 -15.01
N VAL A 205 -0.17 -2.51 -14.10
CA VAL A 205 -0.80 -3.84 -14.05
C VAL A 205 -1.65 -4.09 -15.29
N THR A 206 -2.43 -3.10 -15.73
CA THR A 206 -3.22 -3.23 -16.96
C THR A 206 -2.30 -3.43 -18.17
N ALA A 207 -1.15 -2.74 -18.23
CA ALA A 207 -0.15 -2.96 -19.27
C ALA A 207 0.48 -4.36 -19.19
N ILE A 208 0.79 -4.87 -17.99
CA ILE A 208 1.33 -6.23 -17.79
C ILE A 208 0.34 -7.29 -18.27
N ILE A 209 -0.91 -7.19 -17.87
CA ILE A 209 -1.93 -8.17 -18.25
C ILE A 209 -2.28 -8.02 -19.74
N GLY A 210 -2.36 -6.79 -20.25
CA GLY A 210 -2.56 -6.51 -21.67
C GLY A 210 -1.44 -7.08 -22.54
N TYR A 211 -0.19 -6.96 -22.11
CA TYR A 211 0.95 -7.58 -22.79
C TYR A 211 0.81 -9.10 -22.85
N ASN A 212 0.47 -9.75 -21.73
CA ASN A 212 0.26 -11.20 -21.67
C ASN A 212 -0.91 -11.66 -22.57
N LEU A 213 -1.97 -10.87 -22.65
CA LEU A 213 -3.11 -11.11 -23.54
C LEU A 213 -2.71 -11.04 -25.03
N LEU A 214 -1.88 -10.06 -25.40
CA LEU A 214 -1.53 -9.79 -26.80
C LEU A 214 -0.36 -10.64 -27.32
N PHE A 215 0.56 -11.03 -26.44
CA PHE A 215 1.84 -11.63 -26.84
C PHE A 215 2.17 -12.96 -26.16
N GLN A 216 1.36 -13.46 -25.21
CA GLN A 216 1.61 -14.70 -24.46
C GLN A 216 0.43 -15.68 -24.49
N ASP A 217 -0.42 -15.58 -25.52
CA ASP A 217 -1.57 -16.47 -25.77
C ASP A 217 -2.53 -16.68 -24.58
N VAL A 218 -2.62 -15.69 -23.68
CA VAL A 218 -3.56 -15.75 -22.54
C VAL A 218 -4.98 -15.48 -23.05
N PRO A 219 -5.97 -16.35 -22.78
CA PRO A 219 -7.34 -16.11 -23.23
C PRO A 219 -7.94 -14.85 -22.58
N PRO A 220 -8.74 -14.04 -23.30
CA PRO A 220 -9.30 -12.79 -22.78
C PRO A 220 -10.08 -12.95 -21.46
N LEU A 221 -10.86 -14.03 -21.34
CA LEU A 221 -11.59 -14.33 -20.12
C LEU A 221 -10.64 -14.61 -18.95
N GLY A 222 -9.55 -15.35 -19.18
CA GLY A 222 -8.53 -15.62 -18.16
C GLY A 222 -7.82 -14.35 -17.72
N ALA A 223 -7.45 -13.49 -18.67
CA ALA A 223 -6.87 -12.18 -18.37
C ALA A 223 -7.82 -11.31 -17.54
N LEU A 224 -9.12 -11.25 -17.87
CA LEU A 224 -10.12 -10.47 -17.14
C LEU A 224 -10.34 -11.00 -15.71
N VAL A 225 -10.45 -12.33 -15.55
CA VAL A 225 -10.66 -12.99 -14.25
C VAL A 225 -9.47 -12.77 -13.31
N VAL A 226 -8.28 -12.58 -13.84
CA VAL A 226 -7.08 -12.24 -13.06
C VAL A 226 -6.96 -10.74 -12.82
N TRP A 227 -7.26 -9.92 -13.83
CA TRP A 227 -7.15 -8.46 -13.75
C TRP A 227 -8.10 -7.86 -12.71
N ALA A 228 -9.37 -8.28 -12.72
CA ALA A 228 -10.39 -7.72 -11.84
C ALA A 228 -10.04 -7.82 -10.34
N PRO A 229 -9.64 -8.99 -9.79
CA PRO A 229 -9.25 -9.08 -8.38
C PRO A 229 -7.95 -8.35 -8.08
N VAL A 230 -6.95 -8.38 -8.98
CA VAL A 230 -5.69 -7.65 -8.76
C VAL A 230 -5.94 -6.15 -8.68
N MET A 231 -6.69 -5.58 -9.63
CA MET A 231 -7.07 -4.17 -9.62
C MET A 231 -7.89 -3.82 -8.38
N SER A 232 -8.82 -4.70 -7.98
CA SER A 232 -9.61 -4.50 -6.77
C SER A 232 -8.72 -4.44 -5.53
N LEU A 233 -7.69 -5.28 -5.42
CA LEU A 233 -6.75 -5.27 -4.29
C LEU A 233 -5.87 -4.02 -4.26
N ILE A 234 -5.36 -3.59 -5.43
CA ILE A 234 -4.52 -2.40 -5.57
C ILE A 234 -5.27 -1.12 -5.23
N VAL A 235 -6.56 -1.06 -5.54
CA VAL A 235 -7.38 0.12 -5.23
C VAL A 235 -7.97 0.04 -3.83
N ALA A 236 -8.66 -1.06 -3.51
CA ALA A 236 -9.48 -1.15 -2.31
C ALA A 236 -8.64 -1.22 -1.03
N LEU A 237 -7.56 -2.00 -0.99
CA LEU A 237 -6.78 -2.14 0.24
C LEU A 237 -6.10 -0.83 0.66
N PRO A 238 -5.36 -0.13 -0.22
CA PRO A 238 -4.76 1.16 0.12
C PRO A 238 -5.79 2.23 0.45
N ALA A 239 -6.89 2.31 -0.32
CA ALA A 239 -7.93 3.30 -0.09
C ALA A 239 -8.67 3.06 1.24
N LEU A 240 -9.05 1.82 1.54
CA LEU A 240 -9.69 1.48 2.80
C LEU A 240 -8.77 1.79 3.98
N LEU A 241 -7.49 1.40 3.89
CA LEU A 241 -6.51 1.68 4.94
C LEU A 241 -6.33 3.18 5.16
N TYR A 242 -6.21 3.96 4.08
CA TYR A 242 -6.14 5.41 4.14
C TYR A 242 -7.39 6.01 4.82
N THR A 243 -8.59 5.58 4.42
CA THR A 243 -9.84 6.06 5.04
C THR A 243 -9.94 5.67 6.52
N PHE A 244 -9.50 4.47 6.89
CA PHE A 244 -9.50 4.00 8.26
C PHE A 244 -8.56 4.83 9.15
N VAL A 245 -7.31 5.03 8.72
CA VAL A 245 -6.33 5.85 9.44
C VAL A 245 -6.84 7.29 9.61
N ARG A 246 -7.49 7.84 8.58
CA ARG A 246 -8.11 9.18 8.63
C ARG A 246 -9.33 9.24 9.53
N ALA A 247 -10.17 8.20 9.56
CA ALA A 247 -11.34 8.14 10.41
C ALA A 247 -10.95 8.09 11.90
N VAL A 248 -9.97 7.25 12.25
CA VAL A 248 -9.43 7.17 13.63
C VAL A 248 -8.87 8.52 14.09
N ARG A 249 -8.33 9.34 13.17
CA ARG A 249 -7.82 10.67 13.49
C ARG A 249 -8.92 11.67 13.85
N LEU A 250 -10.08 11.60 13.18
CA LEU A 250 -11.21 12.52 13.44
C LEU A 250 -11.89 12.25 14.78
N ASP A 251 -11.87 11.01 15.27
CA ASP A 251 -12.43 10.64 16.58
C ASP A 251 -11.58 11.15 17.77
N GLN A 252 -10.35 11.63 17.52
CA GLN A 252 -9.44 12.12 18.57
C GLN A 252 -9.30 13.65 18.62
N SER A 253 -9.93 14.38 17.70
CA SER A 253 -9.95 15.85 17.62
C SER A 253 -11.26 16.43 18.11
#